data_AF-A0A0E2NYY8-F1
#
_entry.id   AF-A0A0E2NYY8-F1
#
_cell.length_a   1.000
_cell.length_b   1.000
_cell.length_c   1.000
_cell.angle_alpha   90.00
_cell.angle_beta   90.00
_cell.angle_gamma   90.00
#
_symmetry.space_group_name_H-M   'P 1'
#
loop_
_entity.id
_entity.type
_entity.pdbx_description
1 polymer ?
#
loop_
_entity_poly.entity_id
_entity_poly.type
_entity_poly.pdbx_seq_one_letter_code
_entity_poly.pdbx_strand_id
1 'polypeptide(L)'
;MELAVRFAVILGSRILVPAASYQESDIAGRLLKPFLRGDTASLFKLLGGGSSLEEFRLDKLEQYRRGSAQHRVYSKPSRQNVGWERRKRSATHDITSDWLLEANNEGLYARFHALKADATSDLEFERAWRDVPERLGKDAFVVPHVTGLLPIKAGNMAAENALHNLVNRYYFGSYAKDYQASAVFQNMGISTGEVIPSAKPRDDIDFAALLKQCRSRGILAEIRDCPIEKLETMAFHPSFEEAFRFSQTDGYASMTEIQKTLRYKVDLAILTALPKEREAVEVVFGKGRDKQFDNDPHVYKLINYEIDGMVKEIAVAVLAEMGNTLSGVTSTDFMRSIDATHTIMVGIAGGCPLPTNAQEDIRLGDVVIGQSIMEIDFLKRKPDGSIEYRDSPQKVSYSLTQMVRNLQSHLKGFDTGWVSYRNEAFKAYGLSTDALPPDVLLGADGEPVVRLSDPRRLMSPTVVHFGRVGAGDTLLKDPVVRDELRAKYGILAVEMESAGLRDAGWSRSQEIGVVRGIVDYCDGHKDDDWHIIGALNAAAVTRLLFEKMIAAVK
;
A
#
# COMPACT_ATOMS: atom_id res chain seq x y z
N MET A 1 -5.04 24.20 -16.81
CA MET A 1 -4.50 23.78 -15.50
C MET A 1 -5.32 22.64 -14.89
N GLU A 2 -6.64 22.77 -14.71
CA GLU A 2 -7.47 21.67 -14.17
C GLU A 2 -7.36 20.37 -14.98
N LEU A 3 -7.42 20.46 -16.31
CA LEU A 3 -7.19 19.31 -17.19
C LEU A 3 -5.89 18.58 -16.86
N ALA A 4 -4.79 19.28 -16.56
CA ALA A 4 -3.53 18.63 -16.20
C ALA A 4 -3.63 17.81 -14.90
N VAL A 5 -4.39 18.30 -13.91
CA VAL A 5 -4.68 17.54 -12.68
C VAL A 5 -5.54 16.33 -12.99
N ARG A 6 -6.55 16.47 -13.86
CA ARG A 6 -7.37 15.34 -14.30
C ARG A 6 -6.53 14.27 -14.99
N PHE A 7 -5.66 14.63 -15.93
CA PHE A 7 -4.71 13.70 -16.54
C PHE A 7 -3.77 13.05 -15.51
N ALA A 8 -3.32 13.78 -14.48
CA ALA A 8 -2.52 13.20 -13.41
C ALA A 8 -3.29 12.14 -12.60
N VAL A 9 -4.60 12.32 -12.39
CA VAL A 9 -5.48 11.30 -11.78
C VAL A 9 -5.66 10.10 -12.69
N ILE A 10 -5.83 10.33 -14.00
CA ILE A 10 -5.97 9.23 -14.97
C ILE A 10 -4.68 8.39 -15.03
N LEU A 11 -3.52 9.03 -14.98
CA LEU A 11 -2.22 8.37 -15.21
C LEU A 11 -1.54 7.87 -13.93
N GLY A 12 -2.03 8.27 -12.76
CA GLY A 12 -1.30 8.09 -11.50
C GLY A 12 -2.14 7.44 -10.42
N SER A 13 -1.65 6.32 -9.89
CA SER A 13 -2.17 5.73 -8.64
C SER A 13 -1.69 6.41 -7.38
N ARG A 14 -0.73 7.32 -7.54
CA ARG A 14 -0.18 8.12 -6.48
C ARG A 14 0.31 9.45 -7.05
N ILE A 15 -0.27 10.54 -6.57
CA ILE A 15 -0.01 11.89 -7.04
C ILE A 15 0.72 12.65 -5.95
N LEU A 16 1.94 13.03 -6.28
CA LEU A 16 2.86 13.67 -5.36
C LEU A 16 2.88 15.17 -5.60
N VAL A 17 2.50 15.94 -4.58
CA VAL A 17 2.41 17.40 -4.65
C VAL A 17 3.44 18.02 -3.72
N PRO A 18 4.44 18.78 -4.23
CA PRO A 18 5.37 19.54 -3.42
C PRO A 18 4.63 20.43 -2.42
N ALA A 19 4.88 20.23 -1.12
CA ALA A 19 4.18 20.96 -0.06
C ALA A 19 4.42 22.47 -0.16
N ALA A 20 5.62 22.90 -0.55
CA ALA A 20 5.92 24.31 -0.80
C ALA A 20 5.04 24.88 -1.92
N SER A 21 4.93 24.20 -3.06
CA SER A 21 4.08 24.64 -4.18
C SER A 21 2.61 24.68 -3.80
N TYR A 22 2.14 23.75 -2.96
CA TYR A 22 0.75 23.73 -2.49
C TYR A 22 0.44 24.87 -1.51
N GLN A 23 1.33 25.14 -0.55
CA GLN A 23 1.12 26.14 0.50
C GLN A 23 1.37 27.57 0.02
N GLU A 24 2.36 27.78 -0.85
CA GLU A 24 2.79 29.11 -1.28
C GLU A 24 2.02 29.65 -2.50
N SER A 25 1.28 28.79 -3.22
CA SER A 25 0.52 29.18 -4.42
C SER A 25 -0.98 29.22 -4.18
N ASP A 26 -1.57 30.42 -4.29
CA ASP A 26 -3.03 30.63 -4.25
C ASP A 26 -3.77 29.89 -5.37
N ILE A 27 -3.08 29.58 -6.48
CA ILE A 27 -3.65 28.85 -7.61
C ILE A 27 -3.66 27.36 -7.30
N ALA A 28 -2.54 26.80 -6.82
CA ALA A 28 -2.43 25.36 -6.53
C ALA A 28 -3.44 24.92 -5.47
N GLY A 29 -3.57 25.69 -4.38
CA GLY A 29 -4.53 25.40 -3.32
C GLY A 29 -5.98 25.38 -3.82
N ARG A 30 -6.38 26.35 -4.64
CA ARG A 30 -7.73 26.40 -5.24
C ARG A 30 -7.96 25.28 -6.25
N LEU A 31 -6.96 24.98 -7.08
CA LEU A 31 -7.06 24.00 -8.14
C LEU A 31 -7.18 22.58 -7.60
N LEU A 32 -6.43 22.24 -6.56
CA LEU A 32 -6.40 20.89 -5.99
C LEU A 32 -7.53 20.63 -5.00
N LYS A 33 -8.11 21.67 -4.39
CA LYS A 33 -9.17 21.55 -3.38
C LYS A 33 -10.32 20.59 -3.75
N PRO A 34 -10.83 20.52 -5.00
CA PRO A 34 -11.86 19.55 -5.39
C PRO A 34 -11.36 18.10 -5.35
N PHE A 35 -10.11 17.84 -5.72
CA PHE A 35 -9.50 16.51 -5.83
C PHE A 35 -9.05 15.95 -4.46
N LEU A 36 -8.82 16.82 -3.49
CA LEU A 36 -8.41 16.47 -2.12
C LEU A 36 -9.62 16.15 -1.21
N ARG A 37 -10.74 15.72 -1.79
CA ARG A 37 -11.98 15.35 -1.10
C ARG A 37 -12.45 13.98 -1.56
N GLY A 38 -13.19 13.27 -0.72
CA GLY A 38 -13.77 11.97 -1.07
C GLY A 38 -12.69 10.91 -1.35
N ASP A 39 -13.02 9.97 -2.24
CA ASP A 39 -12.17 8.81 -2.54
C ASP A 39 -10.85 9.16 -3.24
N THR A 40 -10.81 10.23 -4.04
CA THR A 40 -9.56 10.62 -4.73
C THR A 40 -8.53 11.23 -3.80
N ALA A 41 -8.91 11.62 -2.58
CA ALA A 41 -8.00 12.25 -1.63
C ALA A 41 -6.84 11.32 -1.23
N SER A 42 -7.06 10.00 -1.20
CA SER A 42 -6.02 9.01 -0.87
C SER A 42 -4.93 8.89 -1.93
N LEU A 43 -5.23 9.26 -3.18
CA LEU A 43 -4.27 9.29 -4.28
C LEU A 43 -3.22 10.40 -4.06
N PHE A 44 -3.57 11.48 -3.37
CA PHE A 44 -2.69 12.62 -3.20
C PHE A 44 -1.85 12.50 -1.93
N LYS A 45 -0.56 12.80 -2.04
CA LYS A 45 0.33 13.04 -0.89
C LYS A 45 1.08 14.34 -1.05
N LEU A 46 1.13 15.12 0.03
CA LEU A 46 2.03 16.26 0.15
C LEU A 46 3.43 15.74 0.48
N LEU A 47 4.45 16.42 -0.05
CA LEU A 47 5.84 16.00 0.12
C LEU A 47 6.76 17.15 0.51
N GLY A 48 7.74 16.84 1.36
CA GLY A 48 8.70 17.80 1.91
C GLY A 48 9.87 17.13 2.62
N GLY A 49 10.84 17.94 3.08
CA GLY A 49 12.05 17.44 3.75
C GLY A 49 11.83 16.88 5.17
N GLY A 50 10.83 17.42 5.88
CA GLY A 50 10.45 16.99 7.23
C GLY A 50 9.74 15.64 7.26
N SER A 51 9.73 14.97 8.42
CA SER A 51 8.99 13.73 8.66
C SER A 51 7.47 13.94 8.72
N SER A 52 7.02 15.18 8.92
CA SER A 52 5.62 15.59 8.90
C SER A 52 5.44 16.97 8.26
N LEU A 53 4.19 17.33 7.94
CA LEU A 53 3.85 18.68 7.48
C LEU A 53 4.22 19.74 8.53
N GLU A 54 4.11 19.41 9.80
CA GLU A 54 4.40 20.34 10.89
C GLU A 54 5.89 20.59 11.05
N GLU A 55 6.71 19.54 11.01
CA GLU A 55 8.17 19.68 10.98
C GLU A 55 8.61 20.49 9.75
N PHE A 56 8.07 20.16 8.58
CA PHE A 56 8.34 20.93 7.36
C PHE A 56 7.94 22.42 7.48
N ARG A 57 6.82 22.72 8.16
CA ARG A 57 6.37 24.09 8.40
C ARG A 57 7.35 24.85 9.30
N LEU A 58 7.84 24.21 10.36
CA LEU A 58 8.81 24.78 11.28
C LEU A 58 10.14 25.07 10.57
N ASP A 59 10.65 24.11 9.76
CA ASP A 59 11.84 24.31 8.94
C ASP A 59 11.69 25.52 8.01
N LYS A 60 10.52 25.67 7.38
CA LYS A 60 10.24 26.80 6.47
C LYS A 60 10.16 28.14 7.19
N LEU A 61 9.70 28.17 8.44
CA LEU A 61 9.69 29.40 9.23
C LEU A 61 11.10 29.90 9.56
N GLU A 62 12.05 28.99 9.77
CA GLU A 62 13.45 29.37 9.98
C GLU A 62 14.11 29.86 8.69
N GLN A 63 13.73 29.29 7.54
CA GLN A 63 14.32 29.59 6.22
C GLN A 63 13.85 30.90 5.58
N TYR A 64 12.70 31.45 6.00
CA TYR A 64 12.13 32.67 5.42
C TYR A 64 12.24 33.86 6.36
N ARG A 65 12.57 35.04 5.80
CA ARG A 65 12.65 36.28 6.58
C ARG A 65 11.32 36.61 7.26
N ARG A 66 11.38 36.98 8.55
CA ARG A 66 10.21 37.44 9.33
C ARG A 66 9.50 38.59 8.61
N GLY A 67 8.18 38.46 8.48
CA GLY A 67 7.33 39.46 7.81
C GLY A 67 7.18 39.28 6.28
N SER A 68 7.95 38.39 5.65
CA SER A 68 7.77 38.04 4.23
C SER A 68 6.40 37.39 3.97
N ALA A 69 5.95 37.39 2.72
CA ALA A 69 4.71 36.71 2.33
C ALA A 69 4.75 35.22 2.70
N GLN A 70 5.86 34.54 2.41
CA GLN A 70 6.08 33.13 2.71
C GLN A 70 6.10 32.87 4.21
N HIS A 71 6.82 33.68 5.00
CA HIS A 71 6.80 33.55 6.46
C HIS A 71 5.37 33.68 7.04
N ARG A 72 4.52 34.55 6.47
CA ARG A 72 3.11 34.68 6.88
C ARG A 72 2.25 33.47 6.51
N VAL A 73 2.58 32.74 5.44
CA VAL A 73 1.93 31.48 5.08
C VAL A 73 2.23 30.43 6.14
N TYR A 74 3.52 30.19 6.42
CA TYR A 74 3.94 29.14 7.35
C TYR A 74 3.74 29.49 8.83
N SER A 75 3.50 30.76 9.19
CA SER A 75 3.19 31.15 10.58
C SER A 75 1.80 30.72 11.03
N LYS A 76 0.93 30.31 10.09
CA LYS A 76 -0.41 29.82 10.41
C LYS A 76 -0.34 28.31 10.66
N PRO A 77 -1.06 27.77 11.66
CA PRO A 77 -1.13 26.33 11.88
C PRO A 77 -1.76 25.64 10.67
N SER A 78 -1.13 24.55 10.21
CA SER A 78 -1.60 23.77 9.08
C SER A 78 -2.55 22.67 9.55
N ARG A 79 -3.68 22.49 8.87
CA ARG A 79 -4.53 21.29 9.02
C ARG A 79 -4.25 20.35 7.86
N GLN A 80 -3.94 19.09 8.16
CA GLN A 80 -3.62 18.09 7.16
C GLN A 80 -4.78 17.10 6.97
N ASN A 81 -5.38 17.11 5.79
CA ASN A 81 -6.40 16.14 5.37
C ASN A 81 -5.89 15.21 4.25
N VAL A 82 -4.60 15.29 3.92
CA VAL A 82 -3.96 14.63 2.77
C VAL A 82 -2.70 13.94 3.26
N GLY A 83 -2.35 12.76 2.76
CA GLY A 83 -1.18 12.01 3.23
C GLY A 83 0.13 12.80 3.13
N TRP A 84 1.12 12.46 3.96
CA TRP A 84 2.48 13.02 3.90
C TRP A 84 3.48 12.03 3.34
N GLU A 85 4.49 12.53 2.63
CA GLU A 85 5.68 11.77 2.30
C GLU A 85 6.97 12.58 2.47
N ARG A 86 7.93 11.96 3.17
CA ARG A 86 9.26 12.54 3.33
C ARG A 86 10.12 12.32 2.10
N ARG A 87 10.76 13.38 1.64
CA ARG A 87 11.78 13.33 0.58
C ARG A 87 13.08 12.71 1.08
N LYS A 88 13.77 11.99 0.18
CA LYS A 88 15.12 11.48 0.46
C LYS A 88 16.20 12.50 0.09
N ARG A 89 15.92 13.39 -0.86
CA ARG A 89 16.87 14.44 -1.32
C ARG A 89 16.45 15.83 -0.85
N SER A 90 17.46 16.69 -0.63
CA SER A 90 17.26 18.11 -0.36
C SER A 90 17.29 18.90 -1.66
N ALA A 91 16.17 19.55 -2.01
CA ALA A 91 16.13 20.47 -3.16
C ALA A 91 17.20 21.57 -3.05
N THR A 92 17.40 22.16 -1.87
CA THR A 92 18.40 23.22 -1.66
C THR A 92 19.81 22.70 -1.98
N HIS A 93 20.14 21.49 -1.54
CA HIS A 93 21.45 20.90 -1.82
C HIS A 93 21.62 20.63 -3.32
N ASP A 94 20.62 20.02 -3.97
CA ASP A 94 20.66 19.73 -5.41
C ASP A 94 20.76 21.03 -6.25
N ILE A 95 20.01 22.08 -5.89
CA ILE A 95 20.07 23.40 -6.55
C ILE A 95 21.45 24.03 -6.39
N THR A 96 22.04 23.98 -5.19
CA THR A 96 23.38 24.49 -4.93
C THR A 96 24.44 23.78 -5.77
N SER A 97 24.39 22.44 -5.83
CA SER A 97 25.33 21.66 -6.64
C SER A 97 25.20 22.00 -8.13
N ASP A 98 23.97 22.06 -8.65
CA ASP A 98 23.72 22.37 -10.06
C ASP A 98 24.09 23.84 -10.39
N TRP A 99 23.89 24.80 -9.47
CA TRP A 99 24.29 26.21 -9.61
C TRP A 99 25.80 26.38 -9.81
N LEU A 100 26.62 25.66 -9.04
CA LEU A 100 28.07 25.70 -9.14
C LEU A 100 28.59 25.10 -10.45
N LEU A 101 27.88 24.12 -11.01
CA LEU A 101 28.23 23.54 -12.31
C LEU A 101 27.99 24.53 -13.47
N GLU A 102 26.91 25.32 -13.43
CA GLU A 102 26.64 26.34 -14.44
C GLU A 102 27.62 27.51 -14.43
N ALA A 103 28.29 27.77 -13.30
CA ALA A 103 29.34 28.79 -13.24
C ALA A 103 30.48 28.50 -14.22
N ASN A 104 30.64 27.24 -14.65
CA ASN A 104 31.64 26.81 -15.61
C ASN A 104 31.10 26.68 -17.05
N ASN A 105 29.83 27.03 -17.30
CA ASN A 105 29.16 26.90 -18.61
C ASN A 105 28.98 28.28 -19.25
N GLU A 106 29.56 28.49 -20.44
CA GLU A 106 29.66 29.81 -21.09
C GLU A 106 28.30 30.43 -21.48
N GLY A 107 27.22 29.65 -21.57
CA GLY A 107 25.93 30.16 -22.04
C GLY A 107 25.13 31.00 -21.02
N LEU A 108 24.95 30.47 -19.80
CA LEU A 108 24.03 31.06 -18.82
C LEU A 108 24.71 32.14 -17.96
N TYR A 109 25.94 31.87 -17.51
CA TYR A 109 26.76 32.84 -16.80
C TYR A 109 26.96 34.11 -17.64
N ALA A 110 27.26 33.98 -18.94
CA ALA A 110 27.41 35.12 -19.84
C ALA A 110 26.13 35.96 -19.99
N ARG A 111 24.95 35.32 -19.99
CA ARG A 111 23.66 36.02 -20.02
C ARG A 111 23.44 36.89 -18.79
N PHE A 112 23.80 36.40 -17.60
CA PHE A 112 23.68 37.16 -16.36
C PHE A 112 24.78 38.19 -16.18
N HIS A 113 26.00 37.86 -16.61
CA HIS A 113 27.11 38.79 -16.68
C HIS A 113 26.76 40.03 -17.54
N ALA A 114 26.04 39.84 -18.64
CA ALA A 114 25.54 40.94 -19.47
C ALA A 114 24.51 41.85 -18.76
N LEU A 115 23.92 41.39 -17.64
CA LEU A 115 22.94 42.14 -16.83
C LEU A 115 23.55 42.76 -15.56
N LYS A 116 24.88 42.66 -15.38
CA LYS A 116 25.60 43.23 -14.23
C LYS A 116 25.42 44.75 -14.16
N ALA A 117 25.51 45.30 -12.95
CA ALA A 117 25.52 46.76 -12.78
C ALA A 117 26.77 47.38 -13.42
N ASP A 118 26.64 48.58 -14.01
CA ASP A 118 27.72 49.20 -14.80
C ASP A 118 28.98 49.48 -13.96
N ALA A 119 28.82 49.63 -12.64
CA ALA A 119 29.90 49.87 -11.69
C ALA A 119 30.59 48.58 -11.18
N THR A 120 30.13 47.40 -11.56
CA THR A 120 30.64 46.10 -11.09
C THR A 120 31.65 45.51 -12.07
N SER A 121 32.85 45.18 -11.58
CA SER A 121 33.86 44.47 -12.37
C SER A 121 33.49 43.01 -12.61
N ASP A 122 34.07 42.41 -13.67
CA ASP A 122 33.78 41.02 -14.05
C ASP A 122 34.17 40.04 -12.94
N LEU A 123 35.30 40.29 -12.27
CA LEU A 123 35.79 39.49 -11.15
C LEU A 123 34.87 39.58 -9.91
N GLU A 124 34.30 40.76 -9.64
CA GLU A 124 33.34 40.94 -8.54
C GLU A 124 32.02 40.22 -8.82
N PHE A 125 31.54 40.25 -10.06
CA PHE A 125 30.35 39.52 -10.47
C PHE A 125 30.56 38.01 -10.36
N GLU A 126 31.70 37.51 -10.84
CA GLU A 126 32.03 36.08 -10.80
C GLU A 126 32.08 35.54 -9.36
N ARG A 127 32.75 36.27 -8.46
CA ARG A 127 32.79 35.92 -7.03
C ARG A 127 31.40 35.96 -6.43
N ALA A 128 30.64 37.03 -6.66
CA ALA A 128 29.28 37.14 -6.12
C ALA A 128 28.37 36.01 -6.60
N TRP A 129 28.54 35.54 -7.84
CA TRP A 129 27.81 34.41 -8.41
C TRP A 129 28.19 33.07 -7.76
N ARG A 130 29.49 32.79 -7.65
CA ARG A 130 30.00 31.53 -7.04
C ARG A 130 29.65 31.44 -5.55
N ASP A 131 29.68 32.57 -4.85
CA ASP A 131 29.48 32.63 -3.41
C ASP A 131 27.99 32.63 -3.00
N VAL A 132 27.03 32.67 -3.95
CA VAL A 132 25.59 32.65 -3.64
C VAL A 132 25.21 31.52 -2.68
N PRO A 133 25.60 30.26 -2.90
CA PRO A 133 25.18 29.18 -2.01
C PRO A 133 25.76 29.30 -0.59
N GLU A 134 27.01 29.73 -0.46
CA GLU A 134 27.66 29.93 0.84
C GLU A 134 27.01 31.11 1.59
N ARG A 135 26.73 32.21 0.89
CA ARG A 135 26.11 33.42 1.46
C ARG A 135 24.64 33.22 1.83
N LEU A 136 23.93 32.32 1.16
CA LEU A 136 22.57 31.91 1.55
C LEU A 136 22.57 31.09 2.85
N GLY A 137 23.57 30.21 3.05
CA GLY A 137 23.68 29.39 4.24
C GLY A 137 22.44 28.51 4.47
N LYS A 138 21.63 28.85 5.47
CA LYS A 138 20.38 28.13 5.79
C LYS A 138 19.13 28.70 5.12
N ASP A 139 19.24 29.87 4.48
CA ASP A 139 18.10 30.51 3.83
C ASP A 139 17.61 29.68 2.63
N ALA A 140 16.30 29.79 2.31
CA ALA A 140 15.76 29.12 1.15
C ALA A 140 16.43 29.62 -0.15
N PHE A 141 16.76 28.72 -1.06
CA PHE A 141 17.31 29.07 -2.39
C PHE A 141 16.18 29.54 -3.33
N VAL A 142 15.69 30.76 -3.08
CA VAL A 142 14.60 31.40 -3.83
C VAL A 142 15.07 32.70 -4.47
N VAL A 143 14.44 33.10 -5.58
CA VAL A 143 14.86 34.27 -6.36
C VAL A 143 15.04 35.54 -5.52
N PRO A 144 14.12 35.92 -4.60
CA PRO A 144 14.31 37.12 -3.78
C PRO A 144 15.56 37.10 -2.88
N HIS A 145 16.01 35.91 -2.45
CA HIS A 145 17.23 35.79 -1.66
C HIS A 145 18.46 35.84 -2.57
N VAL A 146 18.41 35.17 -3.73
CA VAL A 146 19.51 35.15 -4.72
C VAL A 146 19.75 36.54 -5.33
N THR A 147 18.70 37.24 -5.74
CA THR A 147 18.81 38.59 -6.32
C THR A 147 19.42 39.58 -5.33
N GLY A 148 19.12 39.46 -4.04
CA GLY A 148 19.71 40.29 -2.99
C GLY A 148 21.21 40.05 -2.76
N LEU A 149 21.79 38.99 -3.33
CA LEU A 149 23.21 38.66 -3.21
C LEU A 149 24.00 38.99 -4.47
N LEU A 150 23.34 39.17 -5.60
CA LEU A 150 23.96 39.42 -6.90
C LEU A 150 24.02 40.93 -7.21
N PRO A 151 25.14 41.44 -7.76
CA PRO A 151 25.28 42.84 -8.18
C PRO A 151 24.60 43.10 -9.54
N ILE A 152 23.30 42.87 -9.61
CA ILE A 152 22.45 43.10 -10.80
C ILE A 152 21.61 44.37 -10.61
N LYS A 153 21.24 45.04 -11.71
CA LYS A 153 20.38 46.24 -11.66
C LYS A 153 19.03 45.89 -11.00
N ALA A 154 18.69 46.58 -9.91
CA ALA A 154 17.45 46.36 -9.18
C ALA A 154 16.22 46.60 -10.08
N GLY A 155 15.19 45.74 -9.97
CA GLY A 155 13.98 45.82 -10.78
C GLY A 155 14.15 45.38 -12.23
N ASN A 156 15.27 44.73 -12.58
CA ASN A 156 15.45 44.14 -13.91
C ASN A 156 14.61 42.86 -14.05
N MET A 157 13.40 43.01 -14.59
CA MET A 157 12.47 41.89 -14.82
C MET A 157 13.07 40.77 -15.67
N ALA A 158 13.98 41.07 -16.60
CA ALA A 158 14.61 40.04 -17.41
C ALA A 158 15.57 39.16 -16.59
N ALA A 159 16.33 39.77 -15.66
CA ALA A 159 17.20 39.05 -14.74
C ALA A 159 16.39 38.21 -13.75
N GLU A 160 15.32 38.78 -13.18
CA GLU A 160 14.45 38.07 -12.24
C GLU A 160 13.74 36.88 -12.90
N ASN A 161 13.21 37.06 -14.11
CA ASN A 161 12.59 35.97 -14.88
C ASN A 161 13.60 34.86 -15.20
N ALA A 162 14.81 35.21 -15.63
CA ALA A 162 15.85 34.23 -15.92
C ALA A 162 16.26 33.45 -14.66
N LEU A 163 16.36 34.12 -13.50
CA LEU A 163 16.66 33.44 -12.22
C LEU A 163 15.50 32.55 -11.78
N HIS A 164 14.26 33.01 -11.98
CA HIS A 164 13.07 32.20 -11.72
C HIS A 164 13.10 30.90 -12.53
N ASN A 165 13.38 30.98 -13.82
CA ASN A 165 13.43 29.81 -14.69
C ASN A 165 14.56 28.87 -14.27
N LEU A 166 15.73 29.39 -13.94
CA LEU A 166 16.88 28.61 -13.49
C LEU A 166 16.60 27.85 -12.19
N VAL A 167 16.16 28.57 -11.16
CA VAL A 167 15.88 27.98 -9.84
C VAL A 167 14.75 26.96 -9.94
N ASN A 168 13.69 27.27 -10.69
CA ASN A 168 12.59 26.33 -10.92
C ASN A 168 13.05 25.08 -11.66
N ARG A 169 13.93 25.21 -12.66
CA ARG A 169 14.48 24.07 -13.39
C ARG A 169 15.20 23.10 -12.46
N TYR A 170 16.10 23.60 -11.61
CA TYR A 170 16.81 22.75 -10.65
C TYR A 170 15.90 22.20 -9.56
N TYR A 171 14.94 23.00 -9.11
CA TYR A 171 13.92 22.55 -8.17
C TYR A 171 13.16 21.34 -8.73
N PHE A 172 12.59 21.45 -9.93
CA PHE A 172 11.90 20.34 -10.58
C PHE A 172 12.83 19.16 -10.90
N GLY A 173 14.07 19.42 -11.32
CA GLY A 173 15.08 18.39 -11.54
C GLY A 173 15.43 17.59 -10.29
N SER A 174 15.47 18.23 -9.12
CA SER A 174 15.64 17.53 -7.83
C SER A 174 14.52 16.52 -7.59
N TYR A 175 13.26 16.89 -7.84
CA TYR A 175 12.13 15.94 -7.72
C TYR A 175 12.18 14.82 -8.73
N ALA A 176 12.47 15.14 -10.00
CA ALA A 176 12.58 14.14 -11.05
C ALA A 176 13.66 13.10 -10.72
N LYS A 177 14.83 13.54 -10.22
CA LYS A 177 15.93 12.68 -9.76
C LYS A 177 15.53 11.82 -8.54
N ASP A 178 14.86 12.41 -7.55
CA ASP A 178 14.45 11.74 -6.29
C ASP A 178 13.45 10.60 -6.55
N TYR A 179 12.50 10.82 -7.47
CA TYR A 179 11.41 9.89 -7.76
C TYR A 179 11.56 9.13 -9.09
N GLN A 180 12.68 9.30 -9.80
CA GLN A 180 12.92 8.71 -11.13
C GLN A 180 11.77 9.00 -12.11
N ALA A 181 11.27 10.25 -12.07
CA ALA A 181 10.06 10.66 -12.77
C ALA A 181 10.34 11.15 -14.19
N SER A 182 9.40 10.85 -15.09
CA SER A 182 9.32 11.45 -16.43
C SER A 182 8.71 12.86 -16.35
N ALA A 183 9.02 13.71 -17.32
CA ALA A 183 8.49 15.07 -17.37
C ALA A 183 7.25 15.16 -18.27
N VAL A 184 6.33 16.04 -17.88
CA VAL A 184 5.20 16.47 -18.73
C VAL A 184 5.51 17.89 -19.22
N PHE A 185 5.90 18.04 -20.48
CA PHE A 185 6.37 19.31 -21.04
C PHE A 185 5.32 19.99 -21.95
N GLN A 186 5.56 21.26 -22.31
CA GLN A 186 4.59 22.16 -22.99
C GLN A 186 3.31 22.50 -22.20
N ASN A 187 3.36 22.43 -20.87
CA ASN A 187 2.25 22.92 -20.03
C ASN A 187 2.14 24.46 -20.15
N MET A 188 0.92 25.00 -20.20
CA MET A 188 0.58 26.41 -20.57
C MET A 188 1.14 27.53 -19.66
N GLY A 189 2.14 27.26 -18.82
CA GLY A 189 2.74 28.22 -17.89
C GLY A 189 4.26 28.39 -18.01
N ILE A 190 4.92 27.64 -18.90
CA ILE A 190 6.37 27.76 -19.13
C ILE A 190 6.55 28.32 -20.53
N SER A 191 7.32 29.40 -20.67
CA SER A 191 7.59 30.03 -21.95
C SER A 191 8.03 29.00 -22.99
N THR A 192 7.51 29.11 -24.21
CA THR A 192 7.82 28.22 -25.33
C THR A 192 9.33 28.02 -25.48
N GLY A 193 9.82 26.81 -25.21
CA GLY A 193 11.22 26.41 -25.44
C GLY A 193 12.00 25.86 -24.24
N GLU A 194 11.46 25.89 -23.01
CA GLU A 194 12.20 25.36 -21.85
C GLU A 194 11.97 23.86 -21.61
N VAL A 195 13.06 23.13 -21.41
CA VAL A 195 13.06 21.68 -21.12
C VAL A 195 12.93 21.46 -19.62
N ILE A 196 11.79 20.91 -19.20
CA ILE A 196 11.59 20.41 -17.83
C ILE A 196 12.52 19.21 -17.63
N PRO A 197 13.38 19.20 -16.60
CA PRO A 197 14.26 18.07 -16.38
C PRO A 197 13.48 16.79 -16.06
N SER A 198 13.89 15.70 -16.69
CA SER A 198 13.32 14.37 -16.55
C SER A 198 14.42 13.38 -16.16
N ALA A 199 14.08 12.38 -15.34
CA ALA A 199 14.97 11.24 -15.10
C ALA A 199 14.80 10.15 -16.17
N LYS A 200 13.70 10.17 -16.94
CA LYS A 200 13.37 9.20 -17.99
C LYS A 200 12.91 9.91 -19.26
N PRO A 201 13.81 10.56 -20.02
CA PRO A 201 13.44 11.41 -21.15
C PRO A 201 12.67 10.70 -22.27
N ARG A 202 12.81 9.37 -22.38
CA ARG A 202 12.09 8.54 -23.35
C ARG A 202 10.59 8.38 -23.02
N ASP A 203 10.25 8.50 -21.74
CA ASP A 203 8.89 8.37 -21.23
C ASP A 203 8.23 9.75 -21.00
N ASP A 204 8.85 10.82 -21.49
CA ASP A 204 8.32 12.17 -21.36
C ASP A 204 7.03 12.33 -22.18
N ILE A 205 6.10 13.11 -21.62
CA ILE A 205 4.78 13.31 -22.19
C ILE A 205 4.71 14.73 -22.74
N ASP A 206 4.46 14.85 -24.05
CA ASP A 206 4.09 16.12 -24.67
C ASP A 206 2.60 16.40 -24.35
N PHE A 207 2.36 17.33 -23.44
CA PHE A 207 1.01 17.66 -23.00
C PHE A 207 0.16 18.27 -24.12
N ALA A 208 0.76 19.06 -25.01
CA ALA A 208 0.05 19.66 -26.13
C ALA A 208 -0.33 18.58 -27.16
N ALA A 209 0.56 17.62 -27.42
CA ALA A 209 0.25 16.45 -28.22
C ALA A 209 -0.86 15.62 -27.58
N LEU A 210 -0.78 15.32 -26.28
CA LEU A 210 -1.82 14.57 -25.55
C LEU A 210 -3.19 15.24 -25.69
N LEU A 211 -3.27 16.55 -25.47
CA LEU A 211 -4.50 17.32 -25.65
C LEU A 211 -5.01 17.26 -27.09
N LYS A 212 -4.12 17.38 -28.08
CA LYS A 212 -4.47 17.30 -29.50
C LYS A 212 -5.03 15.91 -29.86
N GLN A 213 -4.38 14.84 -29.39
CA GLN A 213 -4.79 13.46 -29.65
C GLN A 213 -6.10 13.10 -28.93
N CYS A 214 -6.28 13.57 -27.69
CA CYS A 214 -7.56 13.41 -26.98
C CYS A 214 -8.69 14.18 -27.68
N ARG A 215 -8.41 15.37 -28.22
CA ARG A 215 -9.42 16.17 -28.94
C ARG A 215 -9.81 15.50 -30.26
N SER A 216 -8.84 15.04 -31.05
CA SER A 216 -9.12 14.39 -32.34
C SER A 216 -9.90 13.09 -32.19
N ARG A 217 -9.83 12.45 -31.02
CA ARG A 217 -10.54 11.20 -30.68
C ARG A 217 -11.84 11.40 -29.90
N GLY A 218 -12.30 12.64 -29.70
CA GLY A 218 -13.54 12.95 -28.99
C GLY A 218 -13.48 12.85 -27.45
N ILE A 219 -12.49 12.15 -26.90
CA ILE A 219 -12.40 11.85 -25.45
C ILE A 219 -12.06 13.05 -24.56
N LEU A 220 -11.53 14.15 -25.13
CA LEU A 220 -11.16 15.32 -24.32
C LEU A 220 -12.35 15.94 -23.57
N ALA A 221 -13.54 15.97 -24.20
CA ALA A 221 -14.75 16.46 -23.56
C ALA A 221 -15.19 15.52 -22.43
N GLU A 222 -15.15 14.21 -22.68
CA GLU A 222 -15.47 13.19 -21.69
C GLU A 222 -14.57 13.29 -20.46
N ILE A 223 -13.25 13.46 -20.62
CA ILE A 223 -12.31 13.63 -19.49
C ILE A 223 -12.63 14.90 -18.68
N ARG A 224 -12.96 16.00 -19.37
CA ARG A 224 -13.27 17.27 -18.72
C ARG A 224 -14.56 17.18 -17.90
N ASP A 225 -15.55 16.48 -18.43
CA ASP A 225 -16.89 16.42 -17.87
C ASP A 225 -17.08 15.20 -16.94
N CYS A 226 -16.11 14.28 -16.92
CA CYS A 226 -16.06 13.10 -16.04
C CYS A 226 -16.03 13.51 -14.54
N PRO A 227 -16.86 12.91 -13.68
CA PRO A 227 -16.74 13.07 -12.23
C PRO A 227 -15.34 12.70 -11.74
N ILE A 228 -14.80 13.43 -10.76
CA ILE A 228 -13.42 13.27 -10.29
C ILE A 228 -13.17 11.83 -9.81
N GLU A 229 -14.18 11.24 -9.17
CA GLU A 229 -14.16 9.90 -8.58
C GLU A 229 -14.09 8.79 -9.64
N LYS A 230 -14.39 9.12 -10.90
CA LYS A 230 -14.35 8.20 -12.05
C LYS A 230 -13.20 8.47 -13.00
N LEU A 231 -12.33 9.45 -12.71
CA LEU A 231 -11.24 9.79 -13.63
C LEU A 231 -10.28 8.61 -13.84
N GLU A 232 -10.01 7.81 -12.82
CA GLU A 232 -9.14 6.63 -12.93
C GLU A 232 -9.62 5.62 -14.00
N THR A 233 -10.94 5.52 -14.23
CA THR A 233 -11.48 4.61 -15.26
C THR A 233 -11.12 5.04 -16.67
N MET A 234 -10.84 6.32 -16.89
CA MET A 234 -10.49 6.84 -18.21
C MET A 234 -9.14 6.29 -18.70
N ALA A 235 -8.31 5.75 -17.80
CA ALA A 235 -7.07 5.06 -18.15
C ALA A 235 -7.31 3.77 -18.93
N PHE A 236 -8.50 3.18 -18.80
CA PHE A 236 -8.89 1.96 -19.50
C PHE A 236 -9.66 2.27 -20.79
N HIS A 237 -9.90 3.55 -21.11
CA HIS A 237 -10.60 3.93 -22.31
C HIS A 237 -9.68 3.77 -23.55
N PRO A 238 -10.07 3.01 -24.60
CA PRO A 238 -9.22 2.75 -25.76
C PRO A 238 -8.69 4.02 -26.46
N SER A 239 -9.57 5.02 -26.65
CA SER A 239 -9.18 6.33 -27.20
C SER A 239 -8.16 7.10 -26.35
N PHE A 240 -8.22 6.96 -25.02
CA PHE A 240 -7.24 7.60 -24.14
C PHE A 240 -5.90 6.88 -24.23
N GLU A 241 -5.93 5.55 -24.24
CA GLU A 241 -4.75 4.69 -24.36
C GLU A 241 -3.93 5.03 -25.61
N GLU A 242 -4.61 5.16 -26.76
CA GLU A 242 -3.98 5.63 -27.99
C GLU A 242 -3.46 7.06 -27.87
N ALA A 243 -4.27 7.97 -27.34
CA ALA A 243 -3.87 9.38 -27.21
C ALA A 243 -2.62 9.54 -26.35
N PHE A 244 -2.52 8.76 -25.28
CA PHE A 244 -1.35 8.70 -24.41
C PHE A 244 -0.13 8.17 -25.16
N ARG A 245 -0.26 7.05 -25.89
CA ARG A 245 0.82 6.47 -26.69
C ARG A 245 1.38 7.46 -27.72
N PHE A 246 0.51 8.19 -28.42
CA PHE A 246 0.92 9.20 -29.42
C PHE A 246 1.42 10.52 -28.81
N SER A 247 1.33 10.69 -27.50
CA SER A 247 1.84 11.88 -26.80
C SER A 247 3.28 11.74 -26.32
N GLN A 248 3.85 10.55 -26.39
CA GLN A 248 5.21 10.27 -25.95
C GLN A 248 6.21 10.55 -27.08
N THR A 249 7.41 11.02 -26.72
CA THR A 249 8.49 11.34 -27.67
C THR A 249 9.08 10.10 -28.32
N ASP A 250 9.43 9.08 -27.52
CA ASP A 250 10.01 7.79 -27.96
C ASP A 250 9.42 6.58 -27.18
N GLY A 251 8.30 6.79 -26.47
CA GLY A 251 7.91 6.00 -25.29
C GLY A 251 7.38 4.59 -25.55
N TYR A 252 7.93 3.65 -24.76
CA TYR A 252 7.49 2.27 -24.55
C TYR A 252 6.69 2.11 -23.25
N ALA A 253 6.34 3.20 -22.55
CA ALA A 253 5.62 3.12 -21.28
C ALA A 253 4.24 2.49 -21.52
N SER A 254 4.09 1.26 -21.04
CA SER A 254 2.90 0.48 -21.33
C SER A 254 1.74 1.01 -20.51
N MET A 255 0.61 1.29 -21.17
CA MET A 255 -0.64 1.51 -20.44
C MET A 255 -1.01 0.30 -19.58
N THR A 256 -0.57 -0.91 -19.92
CA THR A 256 -0.70 -2.08 -19.05
C THR A 256 0.09 -1.91 -17.73
N GLU A 257 1.26 -1.28 -17.74
CA GLU A 257 2.02 -0.98 -16.53
C GLU A 257 1.39 0.16 -15.72
N ILE A 258 0.87 1.19 -16.38
CA ILE A 258 0.12 2.27 -15.73
C ILE A 258 -1.19 1.74 -15.12
N GLN A 259 -1.91 0.87 -15.82
CA GLN A 259 -3.11 0.21 -15.31
C GLN A 259 -2.80 -0.76 -14.17
N LYS A 260 -1.64 -1.42 -14.19
CA LYS A 260 -1.13 -2.19 -13.04
C LYS A 260 -0.84 -1.26 -11.86
N THR A 261 -0.28 -0.07 -12.09
CA THR A 261 -0.04 0.87 -11.00
C THR A 261 -1.33 1.49 -10.47
N LEU A 262 -2.36 1.72 -11.31
CA LEU A 262 -3.71 2.21 -10.98
C LEU A 262 -4.57 1.27 -10.14
N ARG A 263 -4.12 0.05 -9.86
CA ARG A 263 -4.77 -0.78 -8.85
C ARG A 263 -4.76 -0.04 -7.52
N TYR A 264 -5.86 -0.14 -6.79
CA TYR A 264 -5.98 0.50 -5.49
C TYR A 264 -5.01 -0.15 -4.53
N LYS A 265 -4.00 0.60 -4.09
CA LYS A 265 -2.91 0.06 -3.26
C LYS A 265 -3.32 0.00 -1.80
N VAL A 266 -3.14 -1.16 -1.19
CA VAL A 266 -3.31 -1.37 0.25
C VAL A 266 -2.10 -2.08 0.83
N ASP A 267 -1.88 -1.96 2.13
CA ASP A 267 -0.76 -2.61 2.80
C ASP A 267 -1.03 -4.11 3.03
N LEU A 268 -2.30 -4.48 3.23
CA LEU A 268 -2.76 -5.87 3.42
C LEU A 268 -4.15 -6.07 2.82
N ALA A 269 -4.36 -7.21 2.14
CA ALA A 269 -5.67 -7.70 1.76
C ALA A 269 -6.05 -8.90 2.63
N ILE A 270 -7.27 -8.90 3.17
CA ILE A 270 -7.82 -9.97 4.01
C ILE A 270 -9.04 -10.55 3.32
N LEU A 271 -9.06 -11.87 3.14
CA LEU A 271 -10.22 -12.61 2.63
C LEU A 271 -10.84 -13.41 3.77
N THR A 272 -12.16 -13.35 3.90
CA THR A 272 -12.93 -14.11 4.89
C THR A 272 -14.07 -14.86 4.19
N ALA A 273 -14.44 -16.03 4.66
CA ALA A 273 -15.52 -16.82 4.08
C ALA A 273 -16.89 -16.39 4.64
N LEU A 274 -16.96 -16.03 5.92
CA LEU A 274 -18.20 -15.78 6.64
C LEU A 274 -18.29 -14.37 7.22
N PRO A 275 -19.50 -13.79 7.34
CA PRO A 275 -19.69 -12.46 7.96
C PRO A 275 -19.12 -12.34 9.38
N LYS A 276 -19.17 -13.42 10.18
CA LYS A 276 -18.59 -13.47 11.54
C LYS A 276 -17.06 -13.45 11.57
N GLU A 277 -16.43 -13.98 10.53
CA GLU A 277 -14.97 -13.91 10.38
C GLU A 277 -14.55 -12.49 9.99
N ARG A 278 -15.28 -11.85 9.07
CA ARG A 278 -15.11 -10.42 8.77
C ARG A 278 -15.31 -9.55 10.01
N GLU A 279 -16.35 -9.84 10.80
CA GLU A 279 -16.61 -9.13 12.06
C GLU A 279 -15.41 -9.25 13.00
N ALA A 280 -14.86 -10.44 13.20
CA ALA A 280 -13.66 -10.64 14.01
C ALA A 280 -12.45 -9.82 13.50
N VAL A 281 -12.27 -9.74 12.18
CA VAL A 281 -11.24 -8.87 11.56
C VAL A 281 -11.50 -7.40 11.89
N GLU A 282 -12.73 -6.91 11.77
CA GLU A 282 -13.08 -5.52 12.11
C GLU A 282 -12.95 -5.20 13.61
N VAL A 283 -13.17 -6.18 14.49
CA VAL A 283 -12.90 -6.00 15.94
C VAL A 283 -11.40 -5.84 16.19
N VAL A 284 -10.56 -6.62 15.52
CA VAL A 284 -9.10 -6.63 15.73
C VAL A 284 -8.39 -5.47 15.06
N PHE A 285 -8.79 -5.11 13.84
CA PHE A 285 -8.14 -4.08 13.01
C PHE A 285 -8.88 -2.73 13.00
N GLY A 286 -10.14 -2.69 13.42
CA GLY A 286 -11.01 -1.52 13.37
C GLY A 286 -12.08 -1.61 12.29
N LYS A 287 -13.11 -0.75 12.41
CA LYS A 287 -14.23 -0.72 11.46
C LYS A 287 -13.81 -0.13 10.12
N GLY A 288 -14.22 -0.78 9.03
CA GLY A 288 -13.95 -0.30 7.67
C GLY A 288 -15.12 0.46 7.04
N ARG A 289 -14.80 1.29 6.04
CA ARG A 289 -15.78 1.91 5.13
C ARG A 289 -16.04 1.01 3.92
N ASP A 290 -17.24 1.05 3.38
CA ASP A 290 -17.54 0.34 2.13
C ASP A 290 -16.83 0.99 0.93
N LYS A 291 -16.28 0.16 0.05
CA LYS A 291 -15.69 0.54 -1.22
C LYS A 291 -16.07 -0.48 -2.28
N GLN A 292 -16.68 0.01 -3.36
CA GLN A 292 -16.86 -0.75 -4.59
C GLN A 292 -15.94 -0.14 -5.66
N PHE A 293 -15.32 -1.01 -6.47
CA PHE A 293 -14.50 -0.59 -7.61
C PHE A 293 -15.29 -0.74 -8.91
N ASP A 294 -14.95 0.07 -9.91
CA ASP A 294 -15.61 -0.01 -11.20
C ASP A 294 -15.33 -1.34 -11.90
N ASN A 295 -16.37 -1.92 -12.50
CA ASN A 295 -16.34 -3.27 -13.08
C ASN A 295 -15.94 -4.37 -12.08
N ASP A 296 -16.18 -4.14 -10.78
CA ASP A 296 -16.03 -5.15 -9.73
C ASP A 296 -17.40 -5.40 -9.07
N PRO A 297 -17.90 -6.65 -9.06
CA PRO A 297 -19.19 -6.96 -8.45
C PRO A 297 -19.16 -6.94 -6.92
N HIS A 298 -17.98 -6.87 -6.30
CA HIS A 298 -17.81 -6.97 -4.86
C HIS A 298 -17.79 -5.62 -4.15
N VAL A 299 -18.27 -5.63 -2.91
CA VAL A 299 -18.11 -4.53 -1.95
C VAL A 299 -17.07 -4.94 -0.92
N TYR A 300 -16.01 -4.14 -0.82
CA TYR A 300 -14.91 -4.33 0.11
C TYR A 300 -15.02 -3.39 1.30
N LYS A 301 -14.45 -3.78 2.44
CA LYS A 301 -14.21 -2.87 3.57
C LYS A 301 -12.79 -2.34 3.51
N LEU A 302 -12.63 -1.02 3.55
CA LEU A 302 -11.33 -0.36 3.71
C LEU A 302 -11.15 0.12 5.14
N ILE A 303 -10.15 -0.41 5.83
CA ILE A 303 -9.81 -0.11 7.23
C ILE A 303 -8.53 0.73 7.23
N ASN A 304 -8.58 1.90 7.88
CA ASN A 304 -7.38 2.65 8.21
C ASN A 304 -6.84 2.14 9.55
N TYR A 305 -5.65 1.54 9.50
CA TYR A 305 -4.97 0.94 10.64
C TYR A 305 -3.78 1.80 11.06
N GLU A 306 -3.77 2.28 12.30
CA GLU A 306 -2.66 3.10 12.82
C GLU A 306 -1.64 2.22 13.56
N ILE A 307 -0.36 2.36 13.20
CA ILE A 307 0.75 1.66 13.84
C ILE A 307 2.00 2.54 13.85
N ASP A 308 2.60 2.72 15.03
CA ASP A 308 3.79 3.57 15.24
C ASP A 308 3.65 4.99 14.61
N GLY A 309 2.45 5.58 14.67
CA GLY A 309 2.16 6.89 14.06
C GLY A 309 2.07 6.90 12.52
N MET A 310 2.10 5.74 11.87
CA MET A 310 1.82 5.57 10.45
C MET A 310 0.40 5.05 10.23
N VAL A 311 -0.30 5.62 9.25
CA VAL A 311 -1.58 5.09 8.80
C VAL A 311 -1.33 4.11 7.65
N LYS A 312 -1.85 2.91 7.82
CA LYS A 312 -1.84 1.79 6.87
C LYS A 312 -3.26 1.52 6.40
N GLU A 313 -3.42 1.07 5.17
CA GLU A 313 -4.75 0.72 4.65
C GLU A 313 -4.87 -0.79 4.46
N ILE A 314 -5.97 -1.36 4.94
CA ILE A 314 -6.26 -2.79 4.85
C ILE A 314 -7.58 -2.95 4.10
N ALA A 315 -7.60 -3.80 3.08
CA ALA A 315 -8.84 -4.18 2.43
C ALA A 315 -9.35 -5.51 2.96
N VAL A 316 -10.65 -5.62 3.21
CA VAL A 316 -11.29 -6.87 3.65
C VAL A 316 -12.41 -7.23 2.68
N ALA A 317 -12.39 -8.47 2.19
CA ALA A 317 -13.42 -9.08 1.38
C ALA A 317 -14.11 -10.21 2.16
N VAL A 318 -15.42 -10.38 1.90
CA VAL A 318 -16.18 -11.56 2.36
C VAL A 318 -16.70 -12.28 1.14
N LEU A 319 -16.59 -13.61 1.14
CA LEU A 319 -17.18 -14.43 0.10
C LEU A 319 -18.71 -14.31 0.11
N ALA A 320 -19.31 -14.40 -1.08
CA ALA A 320 -20.76 -14.45 -1.21
C ALA A 320 -21.32 -15.77 -0.67
N GLU A 321 -20.63 -16.89 -0.94
CA GLU A 321 -20.89 -18.20 -0.35
C GLU A 321 -19.55 -18.94 -0.14
N MET A 322 -19.58 -20.00 0.67
CA MET A 322 -18.41 -20.85 0.97
C MET A 322 -18.01 -21.71 -0.23
N GLY A 323 -16.80 -22.28 -0.18
CA GLY A 323 -16.29 -23.19 -1.21
C GLY A 323 -15.16 -22.58 -2.05
N ASN A 324 -14.32 -23.46 -2.58
CA ASN A 324 -13.09 -23.11 -3.29
C ASN A 324 -13.38 -22.41 -4.61
N THR A 325 -14.47 -22.78 -5.30
CA THR A 325 -14.85 -22.13 -6.57
C THR A 325 -15.13 -20.65 -6.37
N LEU A 326 -15.98 -20.30 -5.39
CA LEU A 326 -16.32 -18.90 -5.11
C LEU A 326 -15.15 -18.15 -4.48
N SER A 327 -14.38 -18.80 -3.61
CA SER A 327 -13.13 -18.26 -3.10
C SER A 327 -12.17 -17.85 -4.23
N GLY A 328 -12.01 -18.69 -5.25
CA GLY A 328 -11.19 -18.42 -6.43
C GLY A 328 -11.69 -17.23 -7.26
N VAL A 329 -13.01 -17.14 -7.48
CA VAL A 329 -13.64 -16.02 -8.19
C VAL A 329 -13.40 -14.71 -7.42
N THR A 330 -13.81 -14.65 -6.15
CA THR A 330 -13.68 -13.42 -5.35
C THR A 330 -12.22 -13.04 -5.16
N SER A 331 -11.32 -14.00 -4.95
CA SER A 331 -9.88 -13.73 -4.85
C SER A 331 -9.35 -13.14 -6.16
N THR A 332 -9.74 -13.68 -7.31
CA THR A 332 -9.28 -13.19 -8.61
C THR A 332 -9.72 -11.75 -8.86
N ASP A 333 -10.96 -11.39 -8.52
CA ASP A 333 -11.45 -10.01 -8.63
C ASP A 333 -10.82 -9.09 -7.59
N PHE A 334 -10.67 -9.56 -6.35
CA PHE A 334 -10.02 -8.79 -5.29
C PHE A 334 -8.58 -8.41 -5.66
N MET A 335 -7.81 -9.35 -6.18
CA MET A 335 -6.46 -9.13 -6.70
C MET A 335 -6.43 -8.33 -8.02
N ARG A 336 -7.57 -8.16 -8.71
CA ARG A 336 -7.71 -7.31 -9.91
C ARG A 336 -7.74 -5.85 -9.52
N SER A 337 -8.62 -5.55 -8.57
CA SER A 337 -8.97 -4.21 -8.17
C SER A 337 -7.97 -3.65 -7.17
N ILE A 338 -7.37 -4.51 -6.35
CA ILE A 338 -6.47 -4.15 -5.27
C ILE A 338 -5.07 -4.73 -5.47
N ASP A 339 -4.07 -3.88 -5.24
CA ASP A 339 -2.65 -4.24 -5.19
C ASP A 339 -2.20 -4.24 -3.72
N ALA A 340 -2.04 -5.44 -3.15
CA ALA A 340 -1.65 -5.65 -1.77
C ALA A 340 -0.32 -6.39 -1.68
N THR A 341 0.45 -6.13 -0.63
CA THR A 341 1.70 -6.87 -0.37
C THR A 341 1.44 -8.36 -0.17
N HIS A 342 0.37 -8.69 0.56
CA HIS A 342 -0.10 -10.04 0.82
C HIS A 342 -1.63 -10.07 0.80
N THR A 343 -2.19 -11.17 0.30
CA THR A 343 -3.59 -11.53 0.49
C THR A 343 -3.69 -12.70 1.46
N ILE A 344 -4.19 -12.46 2.66
CA ILE A 344 -4.27 -13.49 3.71
C ILE A 344 -5.73 -13.90 3.90
N MET A 345 -6.01 -15.18 3.79
CA MET A 345 -7.28 -15.74 4.19
C MET A 345 -7.31 -15.95 5.70
N VAL A 346 -8.29 -15.33 6.35
CA VAL A 346 -8.49 -15.35 7.79
C VAL A 346 -9.88 -15.91 8.06
N GLY A 347 -9.94 -16.94 8.89
CA GLY A 347 -11.21 -17.54 9.22
C GLY A 347 -11.08 -18.72 10.15
N ILE A 348 -12.05 -19.61 10.10
CA ILE A 348 -12.12 -20.80 10.95
C ILE A 348 -11.89 -22.08 10.14
N ALA A 349 -11.56 -23.16 10.83
CA ALA A 349 -11.36 -24.48 10.27
C ALA A 349 -11.66 -25.57 11.31
N GLY A 350 -11.90 -26.79 10.84
CA GLY A 350 -11.88 -27.98 11.68
C GLY A 350 -10.45 -28.43 11.93
N GLY A 351 -10.16 -28.90 13.14
CA GLY A 351 -8.83 -29.35 13.55
C GLY A 351 -8.62 -30.84 13.36
N CYS A 352 -7.38 -31.24 13.05
CA CYS A 352 -6.95 -32.64 13.03
C CYS A 352 -6.10 -32.95 14.28
N PRO A 353 -6.71 -33.41 15.38
CA PRO A 353 -6.02 -33.61 16.65
C PRO A 353 -5.01 -34.75 16.59
N LEU A 354 -4.05 -34.75 17.52
CA LEU A 354 -3.08 -35.83 17.68
C LEU A 354 -2.82 -36.06 19.17
N PRO A 355 -3.76 -36.70 19.89
CA PRO A 355 -3.76 -36.75 21.35
C PRO A 355 -2.52 -37.44 21.95
N THR A 356 -1.83 -38.26 21.14
CA THR A 356 -0.61 -38.98 21.50
C THR A 356 0.67 -38.13 21.42
N ASN A 357 0.60 -36.89 20.91
CA ASN A 357 1.75 -35.98 20.81
C ASN A 357 1.34 -34.54 21.21
N ALA A 358 1.68 -34.14 22.43
CA ALA A 358 1.32 -32.83 22.98
C ALA A 358 1.77 -31.63 22.11
N GLN A 359 2.88 -31.74 21.39
CA GLN A 359 3.40 -30.63 20.57
C GLN A 359 2.67 -30.46 19.25
N GLU A 360 2.05 -31.53 18.75
CA GLU A 360 1.33 -31.57 17.48
C GLU A 360 -0.19 -31.71 17.65
N ASP A 361 -0.66 -31.80 18.89
CA ASP A 361 -2.07 -31.92 19.22
C ASP A 361 -2.81 -30.59 18.98
N ILE A 362 -3.72 -30.61 18.00
CA ILE A 362 -4.58 -29.49 17.63
C ILE A 362 -5.81 -29.44 18.55
N ARG A 363 -6.09 -28.27 19.12
CA ARG A 363 -7.20 -28.09 20.08
C ARG A 363 -8.18 -26.99 19.68
N LEU A 364 -9.40 -27.02 20.24
CA LEU A 364 -10.37 -25.96 20.03
C LEU A 364 -9.81 -24.62 20.51
N GLY A 365 -10.01 -23.58 19.70
CA GLY A 365 -9.43 -22.27 19.92
C GLY A 365 -7.96 -22.12 19.51
N ASP A 366 -7.26 -23.18 19.09
CA ASP A 366 -5.93 -23.05 18.48
C ASP A 366 -5.97 -22.27 17.16
N VAL A 367 -4.81 -21.81 16.70
CA VAL A 367 -4.66 -21.18 15.37
C VAL A 367 -3.65 -21.96 14.55
N VAL A 368 -4.00 -22.29 13.32
CA VAL A 368 -3.09 -22.87 12.32
C VAL A 368 -2.75 -21.81 11.28
N ILE A 369 -1.47 -21.48 11.18
CA ILE A 369 -0.92 -20.73 10.05
C ILE A 369 -0.54 -21.75 8.97
N GLY A 370 -1.05 -21.57 7.75
CA GLY A 370 -0.79 -22.47 6.64
C GLY A 370 0.65 -22.37 6.15
N GLN A 371 1.41 -23.46 6.24
CA GLN A 371 2.69 -23.63 5.56
C GLN A 371 2.51 -24.04 4.09
N SER A 372 1.46 -24.81 3.84
CA SER A 372 1.07 -25.28 2.51
C SER A 372 -0.42 -25.62 2.50
N ILE A 373 -1.02 -25.53 1.31
CA ILE A 373 -2.42 -25.82 1.05
C ILE A 373 -2.50 -27.07 0.16
N MET A 374 -3.36 -28.02 0.50
CA MET A 374 -3.64 -29.21 -0.30
C MET A 374 -5.14 -29.30 -0.55
N GLU A 375 -5.55 -29.45 -1.80
CA GLU A 375 -6.94 -29.70 -2.16
C GLU A 375 -7.28 -31.18 -1.89
N ILE A 376 -8.09 -31.42 -0.88
CA ILE A 376 -8.39 -32.79 -0.41
C ILE A 376 -9.51 -33.45 -1.22
N ASP A 377 -10.33 -32.66 -1.91
CA ASP A 377 -11.43 -33.18 -2.72
C ASP A 377 -11.05 -33.44 -4.19
N PHE A 378 -9.84 -33.05 -4.60
CA PHE A 378 -9.31 -33.40 -5.91
C PHE A 378 -8.84 -34.86 -5.91
N LEU A 379 -9.80 -35.79 -5.98
CA LEU A 379 -9.58 -37.23 -5.89
C LEU A 379 -10.19 -38.00 -7.06
N LYS A 380 -9.64 -39.18 -7.30
CA LYS A 380 -10.17 -40.18 -8.24
C LYS A 380 -10.85 -41.29 -7.44
N ARG A 381 -12.15 -41.48 -7.63
CA ARG A 381 -12.89 -42.64 -7.12
C ARG A 381 -12.85 -43.77 -8.14
N LYS A 382 -12.50 -44.98 -7.71
CA LYS A 382 -12.49 -46.20 -8.55
C LYS A 382 -13.76 -47.02 -8.32
N PRO A 383 -14.17 -47.89 -9.26
CA PRO A 383 -15.39 -48.71 -9.13
C PRO A 383 -15.40 -49.64 -7.90
N ASP A 384 -14.23 -49.99 -7.39
CA ASP A 384 -14.05 -50.80 -6.17
C ASP A 384 -14.24 -50.00 -4.86
N GLY A 385 -14.56 -48.70 -4.97
CA GLY A 385 -14.73 -47.80 -3.83
C GLY A 385 -13.43 -47.15 -3.35
N SER A 386 -12.26 -47.55 -3.87
CA SER A 386 -10.99 -46.94 -3.47
C SER A 386 -10.84 -45.51 -4.01
N ILE A 387 -10.20 -44.66 -3.20
CA ILE A 387 -9.92 -43.26 -3.53
C ILE A 387 -8.42 -43.01 -3.71
N GLU A 388 -8.09 -42.13 -4.65
CA GLU A 388 -6.72 -41.69 -4.92
C GLU A 388 -6.69 -40.17 -4.98
N TYR A 389 -6.06 -39.52 -4.00
CA TYR A 389 -5.87 -38.07 -3.99
C TYR A 389 -4.88 -37.66 -5.09
N ARG A 390 -5.24 -36.63 -5.87
CA ARG A 390 -4.48 -36.18 -7.04
C ARG A 390 -3.70 -34.89 -6.81
N ASP A 391 -4.10 -34.08 -5.84
CA ASP A 391 -3.35 -32.89 -5.49
C ASP A 391 -2.15 -33.21 -4.58
N SER A 392 -1.19 -32.28 -4.53
CA SER A 392 -0.05 -32.32 -3.61
C SER A 392 0.10 -30.99 -2.89
N PRO A 393 0.56 -30.97 -1.62
CA PRO A 393 0.65 -29.73 -0.85
C PRO A 393 1.50 -28.65 -1.54
N GLN A 394 0.88 -27.53 -1.87
CA GLN A 394 1.53 -26.37 -2.45
C GLN A 394 1.89 -25.36 -1.36
N LYS A 395 3.13 -24.87 -1.38
CA LYS A 395 3.60 -23.89 -0.37
C LYS A 395 2.86 -22.56 -0.56
N VAL A 396 2.57 -21.91 0.57
CA VAL A 396 2.17 -20.50 0.56
C VAL A 396 3.38 -19.59 0.30
N SER A 397 3.19 -18.28 0.37
CA SER A 397 4.24 -17.27 0.24
C SER A 397 5.54 -17.57 0.99
N TYR A 398 6.65 -17.43 0.28
CA TYR A 398 7.98 -17.58 0.87
C TYR A 398 8.25 -16.52 1.94
N SER A 399 7.86 -15.27 1.66
CA SER A 399 8.00 -14.13 2.56
C SER A 399 7.26 -14.34 3.89
N LEU A 400 6.01 -14.83 3.82
CA LEU A 400 5.22 -15.20 4.98
C LEU A 400 5.85 -16.38 5.74
N THR A 401 6.33 -17.40 5.03
CA THR A 401 7.01 -18.56 5.63
C THR A 401 8.24 -18.14 6.43
N GLN A 402 9.09 -17.27 5.88
CA GLN A 402 10.26 -16.73 6.58
C GLN A 402 9.87 -15.96 7.84
N MET A 403 8.83 -15.12 7.74
CA MET A 403 8.36 -14.35 8.89
C MET A 403 7.84 -15.25 10.02
N VAL A 404 7.02 -16.25 9.69
CA VAL A 404 6.51 -17.20 10.69
C VAL A 404 7.65 -17.96 11.36
N ARG A 405 8.68 -18.37 10.59
CA ARG A 405 9.89 -19.00 11.15
C ARG A 405 10.65 -18.09 12.12
N ASN A 406 10.73 -16.80 11.85
CA ASN A 406 11.36 -15.83 12.76
C ASN A 406 10.56 -15.59 14.05
N LEU A 407 9.26 -15.86 14.03
CA LEU A 407 8.39 -15.80 15.21
C LEU A 407 8.36 -17.12 16.00
N GLN A 408 9.00 -18.18 15.49
CA GLN A 408 9.15 -19.45 16.19
C GLN A 408 10.43 -19.46 17.03
N SER A 409 10.29 -19.85 18.30
CA SER A 409 11.37 -20.05 19.26
C SER A 409 11.25 -21.43 19.90
N HIS A 410 12.38 -22.14 20.03
CA HIS A 410 12.43 -23.43 20.72
C HIS A 410 12.00 -23.36 22.19
N LEU A 411 12.11 -22.20 22.86
CA LEU A 411 11.78 -22.04 24.28
C LEU A 411 10.32 -21.66 24.53
N LYS A 412 9.71 -20.89 23.63
CA LYS A 412 8.37 -20.29 23.82
C LYS A 412 7.32 -20.79 22.83
N GLY A 413 7.71 -21.57 21.83
CA GLY A 413 6.85 -21.87 20.69
C GLY A 413 6.73 -20.64 19.78
N PHE A 414 5.51 -20.18 19.51
CA PHE A 414 5.25 -19.00 18.69
C PHE A 414 5.25 -17.72 19.53
N ASP A 415 5.67 -16.58 18.95
CA ASP A 415 5.63 -15.25 19.57
C ASP A 415 4.24 -14.98 20.18
N THR A 416 4.19 -14.54 21.44
CA THR A 416 2.96 -14.36 22.20
C THR A 416 2.33 -12.96 22.03
N GLY A 417 2.88 -12.09 21.18
CA GLY A 417 2.39 -10.73 20.97
C GLY A 417 0.95 -10.65 20.48
N TRP A 418 0.43 -11.70 19.84
CA TRP A 418 -0.97 -11.78 19.42
C TRP A 418 -1.94 -11.92 20.60
N VAL A 419 -1.47 -12.35 21.78
CA VAL A 419 -2.31 -12.57 22.98
C VAL A 419 -2.93 -11.27 23.48
N SER A 420 -2.22 -10.13 23.41
CA SER A 420 -2.80 -8.84 23.78
C SER A 420 -3.91 -8.43 22.82
N TYR A 421 -3.70 -8.61 21.51
CA TYR A 421 -4.71 -8.32 20.48
C TYR A 421 -5.95 -9.18 20.66
N ARG A 422 -5.77 -10.47 20.97
CA ARG A 422 -6.86 -11.37 21.32
C ARG A 422 -7.62 -10.87 22.55
N ASN A 423 -6.92 -10.56 23.64
CA ASN A 423 -7.57 -10.17 24.89
C ASN A 423 -8.36 -8.85 24.73
N GLU A 424 -7.84 -7.90 23.96
CA GLU A 424 -8.56 -6.68 23.57
C GLU A 424 -9.84 -7.02 22.79
N ALA A 425 -9.73 -7.90 21.80
CA ALA A 425 -10.85 -8.32 20.97
C ALA A 425 -11.91 -9.10 21.77
N PHE A 426 -11.50 -10.00 22.67
CA PHE A 426 -12.38 -10.73 23.58
C PHE A 426 -13.14 -9.75 24.46
N LYS A 427 -12.45 -8.78 25.07
CA LYS A 427 -13.09 -7.74 25.87
C LYS A 427 -14.12 -6.94 25.07
N ALA A 428 -13.79 -6.57 23.84
CA ALA A 428 -14.71 -5.85 22.95
C ALA A 428 -15.95 -6.69 22.58
N TYR A 429 -15.81 -8.02 22.50
CA TYR A 429 -16.89 -8.96 22.21
C TYR A 429 -17.63 -9.47 23.47
N GLY A 430 -17.18 -9.11 24.67
CA GLY A 430 -17.76 -9.58 25.93
C GLY A 430 -17.37 -11.00 26.34
N LEU A 431 -16.24 -11.52 25.83
CA LEU A 431 -15.69 -12.84 26.15
C LEU A 431 -14.64 -12.74 27.26
N SER A 432 -14.52 -13.81 28.05
CA SER A 432 -13.48 -13.97 29.08
C SER A 432 -12.59 -15.17 28.78
N THR A 433 -11.28 -15.02 28.99
CA THR A 433 -10.31 -16.12 28.86
C THR A 433 -10.50 -17.21 29.91
N ASP A 434 -11.15 -16.88 31.03
CA ASP A 434 -11.37 -17.81 32.15
C ASP A 434 -12.70 -18.59 32.02
N ALA A 435 -13.51 -18.23 31.02
CA ALA A 435 -14.84 -18.81 30.79
C ALA A 435 -15.03 -19.25 29.34
N LEU A 436 -13.97 -19.83 28.76
CA LEU A 436 -14.06 -20.44 27.43
C LEU A 436 -14.88 -21.75 27.49
N PRO A 437 -15.58 -22.11 26.40
CA PRO A 437 -16.25 -23.41 26.31
C PRO A 437 -15.26 -24.56 26.56
N PRO A 438 -15.74 -25.74 26.97
CA PRO A 438 -14.86 -26.88 27.19
C PRO A 438 -14.29 -27.39 25.85
N ASP A 439 -13.04 -27.81 25.90
CA ASP A 439 -12.33 -28.37 24.77
C ASP A 439 -12.36 -29.92 24.85
N VAL A 440 -13.37 -30.51 24.23
CA VAL A 440 -13.70 -31.95 24.30
C VAL A 440 -13.45 -32.64 22.96
N LEU A 441 -12.52 -33.59 22.95
CA LEU A 441 -12.31 -34.51 21.84
C LEU A 441 -12.97 -35.84 22.18
N LEU A 442 -13.82 -36.37 21.31
CA LEU A 442 -14.50 -37.65 21.51
C LEU A 442 -13.82 -38.76 20.71
N GLY A 443 -13.71 -39.93 21.32
CA GLY A 443 -13.23 -41.16 20.71
C GLY A 443 -14.28 -41.80 19.81
N ALA A 444 -13.91 -42.87 19.12
CA ALA A 444 -14.86 -43.65 18.30
C ALA A 444 -15.96 -44.32 19.14
N ASP A 445 -15.72 -44.51 20.44
CA ASP A 445 -16.67 -44.98 21.44
C ASP A 445 -17.61 -43.89 21.98
N GLY A 446 -17.41 -42.63 21.56
CA GLY A 446 -18.16 -41.48 22.05
C GLY A 446 -17.69 -40.95 23.41
N GLU A 447 -16.61 -41.50 23.98
CA GLU A 447 -16.07 -41.08 25.27
C GLU A 447 -14.98 -40.01 25.10
N PRO A 448 -14.83 -39.08 26.06
CA PRO A 448 -13.76 -38.08 26.01
C PRO A 448 -12.36 -38.69 25.98
N VAL A 449 -11.55 -38.28 24.99
CA VAL A 449 -10.16 -38.70 24.85
C VAL A 449 -9.27 -37.91 25.81
N VAL A 450 -8.49 -38.64 26.62
CA VAL A 450 -7.47 -38.03 27.48
C VAL A 450 -6.31 -37.52 26.62
N ARG A 451 -5.99 -36.23 26.74
CA ARG A 451 -4.91 -35.59 25.97
C ARG A 451 -3.70 -35.28 26.85
N LEU A 452 -2.51 -35.40 26.28
CA LEU A 452 -1.26 -35.08 26.98
C LEU A 452 -1.20 -33.61 27.39
N SER A 453 -0.52 -33.31 28.49
CA SER A 453 -0.28 -31.93 28.92
C SER A 453 0.72 -31.24 27.99
N ASP A 454 0.40 -30.02 27.53
CA ASP A 454 1.27 -29.19 26.70
C ASP A 454 1.74 -27.95 27.48
N PRO A 455 3.04 -27.84 27.82
CA PRO A 455 3.58 -26.70 28.55
C PRO A 455 3.33 -25.34 27.87
N ARG A 456 3.16 -25.29 26.54
CA ARG A 456 2.86 -24.04 25.81
C ARG A 456 1.52 -23.45 26.27
N ARG A 457 0.59 -24.30 26.71
CA ARG A 457 -0.74 -23.91 27.17
C ARG A 457 -0.78 -23.26 28.55
N LEU A 458 0.34 -23.27 29.28
CA LEU A 458 0.49 -22.53 30.53
C LEU A 458 0.49 -21.02 30.32
N MET A 459 0.96 -20.55 29.16
CA MET A 459 1.02 -19.12 28.83
C MET A 459 -0.28 -18.59 28.21
N SER A 460 -1.01 -19.46 27.51
CA SER A 460 -2.27 -19.14 26.84
C SER A 460 -3.02 -20.45 26.57
N PRO A 461 -4.35 -20.52 26.80
CA PRO A 461 -5.12 -21.74 26.50
C PRO A 461 -5.07 -22.14 25.02
N THR A 462 -4.82 -21.16 24.14
CA THR A 462 -4.65 -21.29 22.69
C THR A 462 -3.18 -21.34 22.30
N VAL A 463 -2.84 -22.24 21.38
CA VAL A 463 -1.52 -22.39 20.76
C VAL A 463 -1.59 -22.05 19.26
N VAL A 464 -0.51 -21.45 18.73
CA VAL A 464 -0.35 -21.21 17.30
C VAL A 464 0.56 -22.28 16.69
N HIS A 465 0.05 -22.95 15.66
CA HIS A 465 0.74 -24.00 14.90
C HIS A 465 1.09 -23.50 13.50
N PHE A 466 2.15 -24.05 12.92
CA PHE A 466 2.53 -23.79 11.53
C PHE A 466 2.62 -25.11 10.77
N GLY A 467 1.73 -25.32 9.80
CA GLY A 467 1.71 -26.58 9.06
C GLY A 467 0.64 -26.63 7.98
N ARG A 468 0.31 -27.84 7.50
CA ARG A 468 -0.47 -28.00 6.28
C ARG A 468 -1.97 -27.83 6.53
N VAL A 469 -2.65 -27.16 5.61
CA VAL A 469 -4.11 -26.97 5.60
C VAL A 469 -4.70 -27.76 4.42
N GLY A 470 -5.75 -28.52 4.69
CA GLY A 470 -6.56 -29.20 3.68
C GLY A 470 -7.75 -28.34 3.27
N ALA A 471 -7.97 -28.20 1.97
CA ALA A 471 -9.05 -27.43 1.38
C ALA A 471 -9.99 -28.33 0.58
N GLY A 472 -11.29 -28.34 0.86
CA GLY A 472 -12.27 -29.15 0.12
C GLY A 472 -13.63 -28.47 0.01
N ASP A 473 -14.40 -28.77 -1.01
CA ASP A 473 -15.80 -28.29 -1.13
C ASP A 473 -16.77 -29.14 -0.28
N THR A 474 -16.28 -30.21 0.32
CA THR A 474 -17.00 -31.08 1.25
C THR A 474 -16.75 -30.66 2.69
N LEU A 475 -17.83 -30.40 3.43
CA LEU A 475 -17.76 -30.23 4.89
C LEU A 475 -17.41 -31.57 5.55
N LEU A 476 -16.16 -31.73 5.98
CA LEU A 476 -15.68 -32.96 6.60
C LEU A 476 -16.26 -33.14 8.01
N LYS A 477 -17.04 -34.22 8.20
CA LYS A 477 -17.63 -34.63 9.49
C LYS A 477 -17.34 -36.09 9.83
N ASP A 478 -16.24 -36.61 9.31
CA ASP A 478 -15.81 -37.99 9.46
C ASP A 478 -14.44 -38.03 10.16
N PRO A 479 -14.38 -38.42 11.45
CA PRO A 479 -13.13 -38.47 12.20
C PRO A 479 -12.15 -39.51 11.64
N VAL A 480 -12.64 -40.58 10.98
CA VAL A 480 -11.78 -41.61 10.38
C VAL A 480 -11.06 -41.03 9.18
N VAL A 481 -11.78 -40.38 8.27
CA VAL A 481 -11.20 -39.72 7.10
C VAL A 481 -10.26 -38.58 7.51
N ARG A 482 -10.64 -37.79 8.53
CA ARG A 482 -9.77 -36.76 9.12
C ARG A 482 -8.44 -37.33 9.61
N ASP A 483 -8.48 -38.43 10.36
CA ASP A 483 -7.28 -39.06 10.92
C ASP A 483 -6.41 -39.69 9.82
N GLU A 484 -7.01 -40.23 8.76
CA GLU A 484 -6.28 -40.68 7.56
C GLU A 484 -5.56 -39.52 6.86
N LEU A 485 -6.24 -38.38 6.66
CA LEU A 485 -5.66 -37.17 6.08
C LEU A 485 -4.51 -36.64 6.94
N ARG A 486 -4.69 -36.63 8.27
CA ARG A 486 -3.66 -36.27 9.24
C ARG A 486 -2.45 -37.18 9.11
N ALA A 487 -2.63 -38.49 9.16
CA ALA A 487 -1.56 -39.47 9.14
C ALA A 487 -0.79 -39.48 7.81
N LYS A 488 -1.51 -39.38 6.69
CA LYS A 488 -0.91 -39.50 5.35
C LYS A 488 -0.25 -38.22 4.87
N TYR A 489 -0.86 -37.07 5.14
CA TYR A 489 -0.44 -35.78 4.57
C TYR A 489 0.05 -34.78 5.62
N GLY A 490 -0.10 -35.07 6.91
CA GLY A 490 0.27 -34.14 7.98
C GLY A 490 -0.59 -32.88 7.99
N ILE A 491 -1.85 -32.99 7.54
CA ILE A 491 -2.84 -31.90 7.60
C ILE A 491 -3.15 -31.58 9.06
N LEU A 492 -3.12 -30.30 9.45
CA LEU A 492 -3.44 -29.84 10.81
C LEU A 492 -4.87 -29.29 10.90
N ALA A 493 -5.38 -28.73 9.81
CA ALA A 493 -6.70 -28.13 9.74
C ALA A 493 -7.35 -28.38 8.38
N VAL A 494 -8.68 -28.48 8.36
CA VAL A 494 -9.49 -28.65 7.15
C VAL A 494 -10.50 -27.51 7.06
N GLU A 495 -10.57 -26.89 5.88
CA GLU A 495 -11.45 -25.77 5.55
C GLU A 495 -11.89 -25.86 4.08
N MET A 496 -12.63 -24.84 3.59
CA MET A 496 -13.35 -24.96 2.32
C MET A 496 -12.99 -23.89 1.28
N GLU A 497 -11.95 -23.09 1.46
CA GLU A 497 -11.72 -21.94 0.57
C GLU A 497 -10.28 -21.74 0.10
N SER A 498 -9.28 -22.26 0.82
CA SER A 498 -7.90 -21.84 0.59
C SER A 498 -7.29 -22.36 -0.71
N ALA A 499 -7.82 -23.45 -1.30
CA ALA A 499 -7.39 -23.87 -2.64
C ALA A 499 -7.82 -22.86 -3.72
N GLY A 500 -9.00 -22.25 -3.58
CA GLY A 500 -9.44 -21.16 -4.46
C GLY A 500 -8.52 -19.94 -4.38
N LEU A 501 -8.16 -19.50 -3.16
CA LEU A 501 -7.20 -18.43 -2.96
C LEU A 501 -5.83 -18.77 -3.55
N ARG A 502 -5.37 -20.01 -3.35
CA ARG A 502 -4.09 -20.51 -3.87
C ARG A 502 -4.01 -20.33 -5.38
N ASP A 503 -5.03 -20.80 -6.10
CA ASP A 503 -5.03 -20.80 -7.55
C ASP A 503 -5.15 -19.38 -8.11
N ALA A 504 -5.95 -18.52 -7.46
CA ALA A 504 -6.01 -17.09 -7.77
C ALA A 504 -4.64 -16.42 -7.58
N GLY A 505 -4.00 -16.62 -6.42
CA GLY A 505 -2.67 -16.07 -6.11
C GLY A 505 -1.60 -16.50 -7.11
N TRP A 506 -1.59 -17.79 -7.48
CA TRP A 506 -0.71 -18.32 -8.53
C TRP A 506 -0.92 -17.62 -9.86
N SER A 507 -2.17 -17.53 -10.33
CA SER A 507 -2.50 -16.89 -11.62
C SER A 507 -2.13 -15.41 -11.67
N ARG A 508 -2.15 -14.73 -10.51
CA ARG A 508 -1.88 -13.30 -10.38
C ARG A 508 -0.45 -12.95 -9.95
N SER A 509 0.37 -13.96 -9.66
CA SER A 509 1.72 -13.77 -9.08
C SER A 509 1.67 -12.89 -7.82
N GLN A 510 0.68 -13.12 -6.95
CA GLN A 510 0.53 -12.41 -5.69
C GLN A 510 0.88 -13.30 -4.50
N GLU A 511 1.42 -12.68 -3.46
CA GLU A 511 1.75 -13.34 -2.22
C GLU A 511 0.47 -13.66 -1.43
N ILE A 512 0.35 -14.89 -0.93
CA ILE A 512 -0.83 -15.39 -0.23
C ILE A 512 -0.48 -16.01 1.13
N GLY A 513 -1.45 -15.99 2.04
CA GLY A 513 -1.36 -16.64 3.34
C GLY A 513 -2.70 -17.22 3.80
N VAL A 514 -2.64 -18.11 4.78
CA VAL A 514 -3.84 -18.71 5.40
C VAL A 514 -3.63 -18.75 6.92
N VAL A 515 -4.61 -18.26 7.67
CA VAL A 515 -4.64 -18.27 9.13
C VAL A 515 -6.02 -18.74 9.58
N ARG A 516 -6.09 -19.90 10.23
CA ARG A 516 -7.34 -20.57 10.59
C ARG A 516 -7.44 -20.81 12.09
N GLY A 517 -8.51 -20.33 12.71
CA GLY A 517 -8.87 -20.67 14.09
C GLY A 517 -9.63 -21.99 14.14
N ILE A 518 -9.31 -22.86 15.09
CA ILE A 518 -9.89 -24.19 15.20
C ILE A 518 -11.19 -24.13 16.00
N VAL A 519 -12.27 -24.65 15.41
CA VAL A 519 -13.64 -24.51 15.97
C VAL A 519 -14.39 -25.81 16.14
N ASP A 520 -13.95 -26.87 15.46
CA ASP A 520 -14.45 -28.23 15.60
C ASP A 520 -13.33 -29.24 15.32
N TYR A 521 -13.66 -30.53 15.37
CA TYR A 521 -12.72 -31.62 15.06
C TYR A 521 -13.08 -32.38 13.79
N CYS A 522 -13.77 -31.77 12.82
CA CYS A 522 -14.25 -32.46 11.62
C CYS A 522 -15.03 -33.75 11.95
N ASP A 523 -15.77 -33.76 13.05
CA ASP A 523 -16.56 -34.90 13.50
C ASP A 523 -18.06 -34.58 13.46
N GLY A 524 -18.90 -35.55 13.84
CA GLY A 524 -20.35 -35.41 13.78
C GLY A 524 -20.94 -34.47 14.85
N HIS A 525 -20.15 -34.02 15.84
CA HIS A 525 -20.65 -33.22 16.94
C HIS A 525 -20.77 -31.76 16.53
N LYS A 526 -21.94 -31.18 16.77
CA LYS A 526 -22.21 -29.77 16.44
C LYS A 526 -22.15 -28.94 17.70
N ASP A 527 -21.11 -28.11 17.80
CA ASP A 527 -21.02 -27.03 18.77
C ASP A 527 -20.48 -25.78 18.06
N ASP A 528 -21.29 -24.73 18.01
CA ASP A 528 -20.93 -23.48 17.33
C ASP A 528 -20.24 -22.48 18.29
N ASP A 529 -20.09 -22.82 19.58
CA ASP A 529 -19.59 -21.92 20.64
C ASP A 529 -18.16 -21.41 20.37
N TRP A 530 -17.35 -22.20 19.67
CA TRP A 530 -15.97 -21.85 19.35
C TRP A 530 -15.83 -20.96 18.12
N HIS A 531 -16.87 -20.76 17.30
CA HIS A 531 -16.73 -20.10 15.99
C HIS A 531 -16.18 -18.68 16.11
N ILE A 532 -16.74 -17.87 17.01
CA ILE A 532 -16.27 -16.49 17.19
C ILE A 532 -14.90 -16.44 17.86
N ILE A 533 -14.64 -17.35 18.82
CA ILE A 533 -13.36 -17.45 19.53
C ILE A 533 -12.24 -17.78 18.53
N GLY A 534 -12.45 -18.78 17.68
CA GLY A 534 -11.51 -19.17 16.62
C GLY A 534 -11.27 -18.03 15.63
N ALA A 535 -12.32 -17.35 15.18
CA ALA A 535 -12.21 -16.22 14.26
C ALA A 535 -11.41 -15.04 14.87
N LEU A 536 -11.67 -14.69 16.13
CA LEU A 536 -10.94 -13.63 16.85
C LEU A 536 -9.47 -14.00 17.06
N ASN A 537 -9.19 -15.26 17.41
CA ASN A 537 -7.82 -15.76 17.54
C ASN A 537 -7.06 -15.69 16.22
N ALA A 538 -7.68 -16.12 15.10
CA ALA A 538 -7.09 -16.06 13.78
C ALA A 538 -6.81 -14.60 13.33
N ALA A 539 -7.74 -13.69 13.57
CA ALA A 539 -7.56 -12.27 13.28
C ALA A 539 -6.44 -11.64 14.13
N ALA A 540 -6.35 -11.97 15.42
CA ALA A 540 -5.29 -11.49 16.32
C ALA A 540 -3.89 -11.97 15.90
N VAL A 541 -3.76 -13.24 15.49
CA VAL A 541 -2.51 -13.76 14.92
C VAL A 541 -2.17 -13.06 13.61
N THR A 542 -3.16 -12.82 12.75
CA THR A 542 -2.96 -12.09 11.48
C THR A 542 -2.48 -10.66 11.72
N ARG A 543 -3.02 -9.97 12.75
CA ARG A 543 -2.54 -8.65 13.16
C ARG A 543 -1.08 -8.69 13.55
N LEU A 544 -0.65 -9.62 14.40
CA LEU A 544 0.77 -9.79 14.74
C LEU A 544 1.63 -9.98 13.50
N LEU A 545 1.23 -10.86 12.58
CA LEU A 545 1.95 -11.08 11.32
C LEU A 545 2.09 -9.77 10.52
N PHE A 546 1.00 -9.02 10.35
CA PHE A 546 1.00 -7.76 9.61
C PHE A 546 1.93 -6.71 10.24
N GLU A 547 1.89 -6.52 11.56
CA GLU A 547 2.76 -5.55 12.23
C GLU A 547 4.25 -5.91 12.07
N LYS A 548 4.58 -7.20 12.11
CA LYS A 548 5.95 -7.69 11.89
C LYS A 548 6.39 -7.49 10.44
N MET A 549 5.49 -7.63 9.46
CA MET A 549 5.78 -7.30 8.06
C MET A 549 6.16 -5.82 7.90
N ILE A 550 5.42 -4.91 8.54
CA ILE A 550 5.69 -3.47 8.47
C ILE A 550 7.03 -3.13 9.12
N ALA A 551 7.33 -3.71 10.28
CA ALA A 551 8.56 -3.45 11.01
C ALA A 551 9.82 -3.88 10.23
N ALA A 552 9.75 -4.94 9.43
CA ALA A 552 10.87 -5.45 8.65
C ALA A 552 11.27 -4.57 7.45
N VAL A 553 10.43 -3.60 7.06
CA VAL A 553 10.66 -2.69 5.93
C VAL A 553 11.25 -1.33 6.37
N LYS A 554 11.23 -1.02 7.68
CA LYS A 554 11.92 0.13 8.27
C LYS A 554 13.42 -0.11 8.33
#